data_AF-A0A014L6S8-F1
#
_entry.id   AF-A0A014L6S8-F1
#
_cell.length_a   1.000
_cell.length_b   1.000
_cell.length_c   1.000
_cell.angle_alpha   90.00
_cell.angle_beta   90.00
_cell.angle_gamma   90.00
#
_symmetry.space_group_name_H-M   'P 1'
#
loop_
_entity.id
_entity.type
_entity.pdbx_description
1 polymer ?
#
loop_
_entity_poly.entity_id
_entity_poly.type
_entity_poly.pdbx_seq_one_letter_code
_entity_poly.pdbx_strand_id
1 'polypeptide(L)' 'MTQRTSPTPRSCPNCDGFASAATTTGGRNHRGHLHTITADCPACHGTGTRTTRRNREGARV' A
#
# COMPACT_ATOMS: atom_id res chain seq x y z
N MET A 1 17.68 -17.93 -27.46
CA MET A 1 17.66 -17.01 -26.31
C MET A 1 16.24 -17.00 -25.74
N THR A 2 16.05 -17.21 -24.43
CA THR A 2 14.73 -17.09 -23.79
C THR A 2 14.62 -15.69 -23.18
N GLN A 3 13.70 -14.88 -23.69
CA GLN A 3 13.33 -13.58 -23.13
C GLN A 3 12.40 -13.83 -21.95
N ARG A 4 12.86 -13.54 -20.73
CA ARG A 4 12.04 -13.65 -19.53
C ARG A 4 11.32 -12.32 -19.34
N THR A 5 10.15 -12.17 -19.95
CA THR A 5 9.30 -10.98 -19.77
C THR A 5 8.76 -11.00 -18.34
N SER A 6 9.29 -10.12 -17.50
CA SER A 6 8.68 -9.86 -16.19
C SER A 6 7.27 -9.30 -16.42
N PRO A 7 6.24 -9.85 -15.76
CA PRO A 7 4.89 -9.34 -15.94
C PRO A 7 4.83 -7.90 -15.45
N THR A 8 4.24 -7.03 -16.26
CA THR A 8 4.08 -5.61 -15.95
C THR A 8 3.28 -5.47 -14.65
N PRO A 9 3.78 -4.69 -13.66
CA PRO A 9 3.03 -4.45 -12.43
C PRO A 9 1.71 -3.79 -12.78
N ARG A 10 0.61 -4.33 -12.27
CA ARG A 10 -0.73 -3.76 -12.46
C ARG A 10 -1.08 -2.87 -11.28
N SER A 11 -1.94 -1.88 -11.50
CA SER A 11 -2.52 -1.09 -10.40
C SER A 11 -3.18 -2.04 -9.40
N CYS A 12 -3.01 -1.74 -8.11
CA CYS A 12 -3.64 -2.53 -7.07
C CYS A 12 -5.16 -2.30 -7.10
N PRO A 13 -6.00 -3.33 -7.28
CA PRO A 13 -7.46 -3.16 -7.34
C PRO A 13 -8.08 -2.80 -5.99
N ASN A 14 -7.34 -2.90 -4.89
CA ASN A 14 -7.84 -2.57 -3.55
C ASN A 14 -7.71 -1.09 -3.21
N CYS A 15 -6.85 -0.35 -3.92
CA CYS A 15 -6.63 1.07 -3.68
C CYS A 15 -6.62 1.92 -4.95
N ASP A 16 -6.85 1.32 -6.12
CA ASP A 16 -6.95 1.98 -7.42
C ASP A 16 -5.80 2.93 -7.76
N GLY A 17 -4.60 2.66 -7.21
CA GLY A 17 -3.40 3.49 -7.37
C GLY A 17 -3.16 4.52 -6.26
N PHE A 18 -4.13 4.77 -5.38
CA PHE A 18 -3.98 5.61 -4.18
C PHE A 18 -3.58 4.78 -2.96
N ALA A 19 -2.35 4.29 -2.95
CA ALA A 19 -1.90 3.37 -1.91
C ALA A 19 -1.55 4.00 -0.56
N SER A 20 -1.52 5.32 -0.45
CA SER A 20 -1.20 6.02 0.79
C SER A 20 -2.09 7.24 0.96
N ALA A 21 -2.60 7.43 2.17
CA ALA A 21 -3.34 8.63 2.57
C ALA A 21 -2.81 9.16 3.89
N ALA A 22 -2.63 10.47 3.98
CA ALA A 22 -2.34 11.15 5.25
C ALA A 22 -3.64 11.72 5.81
N THR A 23 -3.99 11.35 7.05
CA THR A 23 -5.14 11.90 7.74
C THR A 23 -4.72 12.51 9.07
N THR A 24 -5.28 13.67 9.39
CA THR A 24 -5.10 14.27 10.70
C THR A 24 -6.14 13.67 11.64
N THR A 25 -5.65 12.88 12.58
CA THR A 25 -6.45 12.47 13.72
C THR A 25 -6.77 13.75 14.49
N GLY A 26 -8.04 14.12 14.63
CA GLY A 26 -8.46 15.41 15.21
C GLY A 26 -7.97 15.69 16.65
N GLY A 27 -7.26 14.73 17.27
CA GLY A 27 -6.52 14.90 18.50
C GLY A 27 -5.27 15.77 18.30
N ARG A 28 -5.20 16.84 19.08
CA ARG A 28 -3.92 17.53 19.35
C ARG A 28 -3.19 16.77 20.44
N ASN A 29 -1.89 16.56 20.28
CA ASN A 29 -1.08 15.99 21.35
C ASN A 29 -0.98 16.97 22.54
N HIS A 30 -0.43 16.52 23.67
CA HIS A 30 -0.27 17.35 24.87
C HIS A 30 0.54 18.64 24.66
N ARG A 31 1.28 18.72 23.54
CA ARG A 31 2.08 19.88 23.13
C ARG A 31 1.36 20.77 22.10
N GLY A 32 0.10 20.50 21.78
CA GLY A 32 -0.73 21.25 20.84
C GLY A 32 -0.54 20.91 19.36
N HIS A 33 0.31 19.94 19.03
CA HIS A 33 0.58 19.54 17.65
C HIS A 33 -0.52 18.58 17.14
N LEU A 34 -0.96 18.79 15.91
CA LEU A 34 -1.92 17.91 15.25
C LEU A 34 -1.27 16.57 14.93
N HIS A 35 -1.95 15.48 15.28
CA HIS A 35 -1.43 14.14 15.00
C HIS A 35 -1.85 13.68 13.61
N THR A 36 -0.99 13.92 12.62
CA THR A 36 -1.13 13.35 11.29
C THR A 36 -0.59 11.93 11.27
N ILE A 37 -1.44 10.98 10.87
CA ILE A 37 -1.07 9.60 10.62
C ILE A 37 -1.09 9.33 9.12
N THR A 38 -0.22 8.43 8.68
CA THR A 38 -0.22 7.92 7.31
C THR A 38 -0.82 6.51 7.33
N ALA A 39 -1.86 6.29 6.54
CA ALA A 39 -2.44 4.98 6.30
C ALA A 39 -1.99 4.49 4.92
N ASP A 40 -1.28 3.37 4.89
CA ASP A 40 -0.94 2.66 3.67
C ASP A 40 -1.91 1.53 3.36
N CYS A 41 -2.09 1.22 2.08
CA CYS A 41 -2.89 0.09 1.63
C CYS A 41 -2.19 -1.21 2.01
N PRO A 42 -2.78 -2.08 2.86
CA PRO A 42 -2.12 -3.29 3.33
C PRO A 42 -1.90 -4.33 2.23
N ALA A 43 -2.63 -4.24 1.11
CA ALA A 43 -2.54 -5.16 -0.02
C ALA A 43 -1.34 -4.88 -0.95
N CYS A 44 -0.80 -3.66 -0.93
CA CYS A 44 0.37 -3.26 -1.71
C CYS A 44 1.43 -2.51 -0.91
N HIS A 45 1.23 -2.33 0.40
CA HIS A 45 2.13 -1.63 1.32
C HIS A 45 2.57 -0.25 0.82
N GLY A 46 1.62 0.54 0.32
CA GLY A 46 1.91 1.91 -0.15
C GLY A 46 2.51 2.02 -1.56
N THR A 47 2.74 0.92 -2.28
CA THR A 47 3.41 0.96 -3.59
C THR A 47 2.51 1.30 -4.79
N GLY A 48 1.18 1.35 -4.61
CA GLY A 48 0.22 1.69 -5.69
C GLY A 48 0.03 0.59 -6.74
N THR A 49 0.95 -0.38 -6.76
CA THR A 49 1.03 -1.43 -7.78
C THR A 49 1.23 -2.77 -7.12
N ARG A 50 0.70 -3.81 -7.74
CA ARG A 50 0.94 -5.18 -7.31
C ARG A 50 1.72 -5.89 -8.40
N THR A 51 2.98 -6.19 -8.13
CA THR A 51 3.72 -7.13 -8.96
C THR A 51 2.98 -8.45 -8.90
N THR A 52 2.60 -9.01 -10.05
CA THR A 52 1.88 -10.30 -10.13
C THR A 52 2.80 -11.48 -9.77
N ARG A 53 3.56 -11.39 -8.67
CA ARG A 53 4.00 -12.61 -7.99
C ARG A 53 2.74 -13.21 -7.41
N ARG A 54 2.30 -14.32 -8.02
CA ARG A 54 1.19 -15.15 -7.56
C ARG A 54 1.15 -15.13 -6.04
N ASN A 55 0.03 -14.61 -5.58
CA ASN A 55 -0.18 -14.19 -4.23
C ASN A 55 0.14 -15.32 -3.24
N ARG A 56 1.19 -15.17 -2.44
CA ARG A 56 1.44 -16.03 -1.27
C ARG A 56 0.60 -15.54 -0.09
N GLU A 57 -0.66 -15.18 -0.32
CA GLU A 57 -1.65 -14.99 0.76
C GLU A 57 -2.28 -16.34 1.06
N GLY A 58 -1.44 -17.23 1.59
CA GLY A 58 -1.80 -18.47 2.27
C GLY A 58 -1.01 -18.63 3.55
N ALA A 59 -0.55 -17.51 4.15
CA ALA A 59 0.30 -17.53 5.34
C ALA A 59 -0.25 -16.53 6.37
N ARG A 60 -1.41 -16.86 6.93
CA ARG A 60 -1.73 -16.56 8.32
C ARG A 60 -2.08 -17.90 8.96
N VAL A 61 -1.10 -18.48 9.66
CA VAL A 61 -1.28 -19.46 10.74
C VAL A 61 -1.18 -18.69 12.05
#